data_AF-A0A8T0IYF6-F1
#
_entry.id   AF-A0A8T0IYF6-F1
#
_cell.length_a   1.000
_cell.length_b   1.000
_cell.length_c   1.000
_cell.angle_alpha   90.00
_cell.angle_beta   90.00
_cell.angle_gamma   90.00
#
_symmetry.space_group_name_H-M   'P 1'
#
loop_
_entity.id
_entity.type
_entity.pdbx_description
1 polymer ?
#
loop_
_entity_poly.entity_id
_entity_poly.type
_entity_poly.pdbx_seq_one_letter_code
_entity_poly.pdbx_strand_id
1 'polypeptide(L)'
;MCGLWIFQSFTRIFCQRRYTWKKLSGSITSTDMASQKSISSFFQAPKRLKVTEATPKEVDSINNSSADTASAVVNDDVSVAKLLVKEGTKKRSHEEEAEASSEVPDVPKDGSASHEANLPDVNKEQKMRMEINKAAARAKRNLKLCEEHVANAEARGVAFPKLTELLVDESWVEILREELQKQYIDNLYTFVLEEASGKFPIYPPPAKVFNAFNTCPFNSVKVVILGQDPYHGPGQAMGLSFSVPEGIRVPPSLVNIYKEIKSDVGCSIPKHGNLEKWALQGVLLLNTVLTVRDHQANSHAKKGWEMFTDAAIRAISQKRKGVVFLLWGKPAQEKTRLINATNHHILKSVHPSGLSAHRGFFGCRHFSQTNELLEKAGQLPIDWQL
;
A
#
# COMPACT_ATOMS: atom_id res chain seq x y z
N MET A 1 32.00 44.16 -53.63
CA MET A 1 32.27 42.72 -53.77
C MET A 1 31.25 41.97 -52.91
N CYS A 2 30.69 40.89 -53.47
CA CYS A 2 29.65 39.96 -52.98
C CYS A 2 29.66 39.67 -51.46
N GLY A 3 28.57 39.33 -50.75
CA GLY A 3 27.14 39.03 -51.03
C GLY A 3 26.36 39.08 -49.68
N LEU A 4 25.05 39.42 -49.62
CA LEU A 4 23.86 38.53 -49.75
C LEU A 4 24.00 37.24 -48.90
N TRP A 5 23.23 36.90 -47.86
CA TRP A 5 21.81 37.03 -47.47
C TRP A 5 21.69 37.00 -45.91
N ILE A 6 20.90 37.87 -45.22
CA ILE A 6 19.45 37.82 -44.89
C ILE A 6 18.97 36.55 -44.17
N PHE A 7 18.68 36.66 -42.86
CA PHE A 7 17.32 36.51 -42.29
C PHE A 7 17.24 37.13 -40.87
N GLN A 8 16.79 38.38 -40.82
CA GLN A 8 16.06 39.02 -39.71
C GLN A 8 14.66 38.36 -39.61
N SER A 9 13.87 38.32 -38.53
CA SER A 9 13.81 38.88 -37.19
C SER A 9 12.65 38.13 -36.50
N PHE A 10 12.59 38.08 -35.16
CA PHE A 10 11.39 38.47 -34.40
C PHE A 10 11.65 38.33 -32.89
N THR A 11 11.56 39.46 -32.22
CA THR A 11 11.77 39.65 -30.79
C THR A 11 10.40 39.79 -30.10
N ARG A 12 10.22 39.04 -29.00
CA ARG A 12 9.36 39.29 -27.81
C ARG A 12 7.83 39.40 -27.93
N ILE A 13 7.17 38.69 -26.98
CA ILE A 13 5.97 39.00 -26.15
C ILE A 13 5.21 37.66 -25.92
N PHE A 14 4.71 37.23 -24.77
CA PHE A 14 4.94 37.40 -23.32
C PHE A 14 4.03 36.38 -22.60
N CYS A 15 4.29 36.13 -21.32
CA CYS A 15 3.30 35.86 -20.23
C CYS A 15 2.82 34.43 -19.90
N GLN A 16 3.40 33.91 -18.80
CA GLN A 16 2.74 33.49 -17.55
C GLN A 16 1.19 33.45 -17.53
N ARG A 17 0.65 32.29 -17.14
CA ARG A 17 -0.68 32.21 -16.51
C ARG A 17 -0.61 31.51 -15.15
N ARG A 18 -0.54 32.36 -14.12
CA ARG A 18 -0.96 32.07 -12.74
C ARG A 18 -2.48 31.83 -12.75
N TYR A 19 -2.92 30.79 -12.04
CA TYR A 19 -4.33 30.62 -11.68
C TYR A 19 -4.66 31.52 -10.49
N THR A 20 -5.48 32.55 -10.72
CA THR A 20 -6.12 33.33 -9.66
C THR A 20 -7.62 33.07 -9.68
N TRP A 21 -8.14 32.59 -8.55
CA TRP A 21 -9.56 32.54 -8.23
C TRP A 21 -10.10 33.96 -8.01
N LYS A 22 -11.19 34.32 -8.70
CA LYS A 22 -12.07 35.40 -8.26
C LYS A 22 -13.53 35.11 -8.63
N LYS A 23 -14.37 35.17 -7.59
CA LYS A 23 -15.83 35.19 -7.59
C LYS A 23 -16.38 36.17 -8.63
N LEU A 24 -17.44 35.75 -9.33
CA LEU A 24 -18.51 36.63 -9.79
C LEU A 24 -19.85 35.97 -9.49
N SER A 25 -20.48 36.48 -8.42
CA SER A 25 -21.91 36.40 -8.17
C SER A 25 -22.62 37.40 -9.09
N GLY A 26 -23.65 36.95 -9.80
CA GLY A 26 -24.51 37.82 -10.60
C GLY A 26 -25.72 37.05 -11.10
N SER A 27 -26.87 37.36 -10.53
CA SER A 27 -28.19 36.80 -10.79
C SER A 27 -28.66 37.00 -12.21
N ILE A 28 -29.26 35.99 -12.84
CA ILE A 28 -30.28 36.18 -13.88
C ILE A 28 -31.43 35.21 -13.64
N THR A 29 -32.63 35.77 -13.74
CA THR A 29 -33.94 35.28 -13.37
C THR A 29 -34.53 34.24 -14.33
N SER A 30 -35.45 33.46 -13.77
CA SER A 30 -36.37 32.52 -14.41
C SER A 30 -37.21 33.16 -15.51
N THR A 31 -37.19 32.59 -16.72
CA THR A 31 -38.40 32.19 -17.47
C THR A 31 -38.03 31.31 -18.68
N ASP A 32 -38.91 30.33 -18.92
CA ASP A 32 -39.19 29.59 -20.15
C ASP A 32 -38.63 28.17 -20.34
N MET A 33 -39.60 27.25 -20.20
CA MET A 33 -39.60 25.84 -20.54
C MET A 33 -39.67 25.61 -22.06
N ALA A 34 -39.30 24.38 -22.43
CA ALA A 34 -39.65 23.64 -23.65
C ALA A 34 -38.77 23.83 -24.90
N SER A 35 -37.85 22.86 -25.10
CA SER A 35 -37.78 22.10 -26.35
C SER A 35 -36.75 20.97 -26.21
N GLN A 36 -37.23 19.73 -26.39
CA GLN A 36 -36.44 18.51 -26.51
C GLN A 36 -35.46 18.57 -27.69
N LYS A 37 -34.30 17.91 -27.55
CA LYS A 37 -33.79 16.92 -28.52
C LYS A 37 -32.60 16.14 -27.93
N SER A 38 -32.75 14.81 -27.98
CA SER A 38 -31.80 13.78 -27.60
C SER A 38 -30.49 13.88 -28.39
N ILE A 39 -29.35 13.89 -27.70
CA ILE A 39 -28.02 13.65 -28.29
C ILE A 39 -27.73 12.16 -28.10
N SER A 40 -28.21 11.33 -29.03
CA SER A 40 -27.91 9.88 -29.07
C SER A 40 -27.35 9.44 -30.42
N SER A 41 -26.53 10.26 -31.09
CA SER A 41 -25.97 9.91 -32.41
C SER A 41 -24.51 10.29 -32.66
N PHE A 42 -23.70 10.52 -31.61
CA PHE A 42 -22.29 10.96 -31.77
C PHE A 42 -21.20 9.96 -31.36
N PHE A 43 -21.54 8.69 -31.12
CA PHE A 43 -20.54 7.63 -30.93
C PHE A 43 -20.85 6.40 -31.80
N GLN A 44 -20.35 6.40 -33.04
CA GLN A 44 -20.14 5.17 -33.81
C GLN A 44 -18.63 4.92 -33.93
N ALA A 45 -18.18 3.80 -33.37
CA ALA A 45 -16.80 3.34 -33.43
C ALA A 45 -16.47 2.80 -34.84
N PRO A 46 -15.30 3.10 -35.42
CA PRO A 46 -14.89 2.50 -36.67
C PRO A 46 -14.50 1.02 -36.48
N LYS A 47 -14.95 0.20 -37.44
CA LYS A 47 -14.77 -1.26 -37.51
C LYS A 47 -13.29 -1.66 -37.69
N ARG A 48 -12.90 -2.70 -36.97
CA ARG A 48 -11.59 -3.36 -36.96
C ARG A 48 -11.33 -4.07 -38.29
N LEU A 49 -10.23 -3.72 -38.97
CA LEU A 49 -9.71 -4.46 -40.13
C LEU A 49 -9.07 -5.77 -39.66
N LYS A 50 -9.46 -6.87 -40.32
CA LYS A 50 -8.85 -8.22 -40.16
C LYS A 50 -7.52 -8.24 -40.89
N VAL A 51 -6.44 -8.64 -40.21
CA VAL A 51 -5.21 -9.09 -40.84
C VAL A 51 -5.15 -10.60 -40.65
N THR A 52 -5.05 -11.31 -41.76
CA THR A 52 -4.93 -12.76 -41.89
C THR A 52 -3.50 -13.23 -41.61
N GLU A 53 -3.40 -14.37 -40.93
CA GLU A 53 -2.16 -15.11 -40.62
C GLU A 53 -1.41 -15.58 -41.87
N ALA A 54 -0.08 -15.68 -41.74
CA ALA A 54 0.74 -16.61 -42.49
C ALA A 54 1.78 -17.23 -41.54
N THR A 55 1.66 -18.54 -41.33
CA THR A 55 2.68 -19.42 -40.72
C THR A 55 3.69 -19.85 -41.79
N PRO A 56 4.93 -20.17 -41.37
CA PRO A 56 5.53 -21.41 -41.88
C PRO A 56 6.27 -22.24 -40.81
N LYS A 57 5.83 -23.51 -40.75
CA LYS A 57 6.53 -24.80 -40.62
C LYS A 57 7.87 -24.94 -39.87
N GLU A 58 7.85 -25.96 -39.03
CA GLU A 58 8.95 -26.75 -38.45
C GLU A 58 10.04 -27.18 -39.45
N VAL A 59 11.27 -27.27 -38.94
CA VAL A 59 12.30 -28.23 -39.39
C VAL A 59 13.00 -28.79 -38.15
N ASP A 60 13.14 -30.12 -38.12
CA ASP A 60 13.67 -30.96 -37.05
C ASP A 60 15.21 -30.90 -36.85
N SER A 61 15.58 -31.13 -35.59
CA SER A 61 16.74 -31.84 -34.99
C SER A 61 18.11 -31.92 -35.70
N ILE A 62 19.19 -31.73 -34.91
CA ILE A 62 20.34 -32.65 -34.76
C ILE A 62 21.13 -32.29 -33.48
N ASN A 63 21.46 -33.31 -32.69
CA ASN A 63 22.38 -33.32 -31.54
C ASN A 63 23.86 -33.13 -31.96
N ASN A 64 24.68 -32.52 -31.10
CA ASN A 64 25.89 -33.18 -30.59
C ASN A 64 26.57 -32.44 -29.43
N SER A 65 27.33 -33.25 -28.69
CA SER A 65 27.92 -33.10 -27.37
C SER A 65 29.28 -32.40 -27.31
N SER A 66 29.79 -32.32 -26.07
CA SER A 66 31.21 -32.28 -25.61
C SER A 66 31.96 -30.97 -25.81
N ALA A 67 32.91 -30.55 -24.97
CA ALA A 67 33.34 -30.83 -23.58
C ALA A 67 34.43 -29.77 -23.27
N ASP A 68 34.68 -29.55 -21.99
CA ASP A 68 35.99 -29.24 -21.38
C ASP A 68 36.64 -27.83 -21.32
N THR A 69 36.99 -27.53 -20.06
CA THR A 69 38.20 -26.86 -19.51
C THR A 69 38.30 -25.33 -19.55
N ALA A 70 38.40 -24.67 -18.38
CA ALA A 70 39.66 -24.51 -17.64
C ALA A 70 39.53 -23.65 -16.35
N SER A 71 40.23 -24.13 -15.32
CA SER A 71 41.00 -23.44 -14.26
C SER A 71 40.38 -22.46 -13.25
N ALA A 72 40.53 -22.88 -11.99
CA ALA A 72 40.61 -22.08 -10.77
C ALA A 72 41.97 -21.38 -10.63
N VAL A 73 42.01 -20.16 -10.06
CA VAL A 73 43.13 -19.63 -9.22
C VAL A 73 42.61 -18.53 -8.28
N VAL A 74 42.59 -18.86 -6.97
CA VAL A 74 43.08 -18.13 -5.77
C VAL A 74 42.49 -16.78 -5.31
N ASN A 75 42.26 -16.77 -3.99
CA ASN A 75 41.88 -15.73 -3.04
C ASN A 75 42.68 -14.42 -3.11
N ASP A 76 42.04 -13.33 -2.63
CA ASP A 76 42.65 -12.50 -1.59
C ASP A 76 41.57 -11.79 -0.74
N ASP A 77 41.72 -11.94 0.56
CA ASP A 77 41.01 -11.27 1.65
C ASP A 77 41.41 -9.79 1.74
N VAL A 78 40.47 -8.89 2.05
CA VAL A 78 40.76 -7.78 2.97
C VAL A 78 39.63 -7.63 3.99
N SER A 79 40.07 -7.75 5.24
CA SER A 79 39.28 -7.84 6.45
C SER A 79 38.67 -6.53 6.95
N VAL A 80 37.58 -6.77 7.67
CA VAL A 80 36.76 -5.91 8.50
C VAL A 80 37.54 -5.28 9.68
N ALA A 81 37.30 -3.99 9.92
CA ALA A 81 37.78 -3.29 11.11
C ALA A 81 36.98 -3.69 12.37
N LYS A 82 37.70 -4.21 13.37
CA LYS A 82 37.29 -4.28 14.79
C LYS A 82 37.40 -2.89 15.43
N LEU A 83 36.49 -2.55 16.33
CA LEU A 83 36.79 -1.81 17.58
C LEU A 83 35.69 -2.02 18.65
N LEU A 84 36.02 -2.91 19.60
CA LEU A 84 35.81 -2.91 21.06
C LEU A 84 34.58 -2.20 21.68
N VAL A 85 33.82 -2.92 22.53
CA VAL A 85 33.73 -2.65 24.00
C VAL A 85 33.44 -3.98 24.75
N LYS A 86 34.08 -4.12 25.91
CA LYS A 86 34.25 -5.31 26.75
C LYS A 86 33.04 -5.67 27.62
N GLU A 87 32.95 -6.96 27.91
CA GLU A 87 32.14 -7.60 28.95
C GLU A 87 32.60 -7.30 30.38
N GLY A 88 31.68 -7.55 31.32
CA GLY A 88 32.02 -8.06 32.64
C GLY A 88 30.80 -8.24 33.54
N THR A 89 30.38 -9.49 33.84
CA THR A 89 30.44 -10.07 35.20
C THR A 89 29.85 -11.49 35.31
N LYS A 90 30.74 -12.41 35.72
CA LYS A 90 30.61 -13.62 36.55
C LYS A 90 29.21 -14.11 36.99
N LYS A 91 28.91 -15.37 36.65
CA LYS A 91 28.06 -16.30 37.43
C LYS A 91 28.93 -17.12 38.41
N ARG A 92 28.41 -17.35 39.61
CA ARG A 92 28.88 -18.36 40.58
C ARG A 92 27.69 -19.26 40.96
N SER A 93 28.05 -20.47 41.35
CA SER A 93 27.35 -21.75 41.43
C SER A 93 26.70 -22.10 42.79
N HIS A 94 25.97 -23.24 42.82
CA HIS A 94 25.54 -24.09 43.97
C HIS A 94 24.38 -23.54 44.83
N GLU A 95 23.46 -24.30 45.45
CA GLU A 95 23.18 -25.74 45.65
C GLU A 95 21.75 -25.92 46.24
N GLU A 96 21.40 -27.16 46.58
CA GLU A 96 20.17 -27.88 46.97
C GLU A 96 19.21 -27.41 48.12
N GLU A 97 17.99 -28.01 48.02
CA GLU A 97 17.07 -28.60 49.03
C GLU A 97 16.39 -27.78 50.17
N ALA A 98 15.05 -27.94 50.28
CA ALA A 98 14.35 -28.71 51.36
C ALA A 98 12.88 -28.25 51.60
N GLU A 99 11.99 -29.22 51.85
CA GLU A 99 10.58 -29.10 52.26
C GLU A 99 10.38 -28.51 53.67
N ALA A 100 9.24 -27.86 53.91
CA ALA A 100 8.49 -27.98 55.18
C ALA A 100 7.04 -27.47 55.06
N SER A 101 6.12 -28.31 55.55
CA SER A 101 4.69 -28.12 55.79
C SER A 101 4.38 -27.11 56.92
N SER A 102 3.22 -26.46 56.91
CA SER A 102 2.35 -26.29 58.10
C SER A 102 0.99 -25.67 57.76
N GLU A 103 0.03 -25.99 58.63
CA GLU A 103 -1.42 -25.94 58.51
C GLU A 103 -2.07 -24.55 58.73
N VAL A 104 -3.35 -24.51 58.35
CA VAL A 104 -4.34 -23.41 58.44
C VAL A 104 -4.79 -23.19 59.90
N PRO A 105 -5.34 -22.01 60.25
CA PRO A 105 -6.74 -22.01 60.68
C PRO A 105 -7.59 -20.85 60.15
N ASP A 106 -8.89 -21.10 60.22
CA ASP A 106 -10.03 -20.52 59.51
C ASP A 106 -10.93 -19.73 60.48
N VAL A 107 -11.32 -18.47 60.20
CA VAL A 107 -12.46 -17.76 60.84
C VAL A 107 -12.90 -16.52 59.99
N PRO A 108 -14.12 -15.97 60.14
CA PRO A 108 -15.32 -16.28 59.36
C PRO A 108 -15.81 -15.11 58.47
N LYS A 109 -16.78 -15.42 57.61
CA LYS A 109 -17.55 -14.52 56.75
C LYS A 109 -18.10 -13.29 57.48
N ASP A 110 -17.92 -12.12 56.88
CA ASP A 110 -18.89 -11.04 57.01
C ASP A 110 -19.26 -10.47 55.64
N GLY A 111 -20.56 -10.37 55.42
CA GLY A 111 -21.13 -9.91 54.17
C GLY A 111 -20.98 -8.41 54.03
N SER A 112 -20.33 -7.97 52.97
CA SER A 112 -20.61 -6.67 52.38
C SER A 112 -20.85 -6.90 50.90
N ALA A 113 -22.10 -6.72 50.48
CA ALA A 113 -22.44 -6.57 49.08
C ALA A 113 -21.73 -5.31 48.57
N SER A 114 -20.51 -5.47 48.05
CA SER A 114 -19.87 -4.43 47.26
C SER A 114 -20.66 -4.35 45.96
N HIS A 115 -21.44 -3.28 45.80
CA HIS A 115 -21.73 -2.74 44.48
C HIS A 115 -20.41 -2.67 43.73
N GLU A 116 -20.18 -3.61 42.81
CA GLU A 116 -19.16 -3.47 41.77
C GLU A 116 -19.60 -2.27 40.94
N ALA A 117 -19.12 -1.10 41.37
CA ALA A 117 -19.14 0.10 40.57
C ALA A 117 -18.40 -0.24 39.28
N ASN A 118 -19.17 -0.31 38.20
CA ASN A 118 -18.73 -0.50 36.84
C ASN A 118 -17.75 0.64 36.47
N LEU A 119 -16.46 0.44 36.75
CA LEU A 119 -15.38 1.35 36.39
C LEU A 119 -15.21 1.25 34.87
N PRO A 120 -15.49 2.32 34.11
CA PRO A 120 -15.77 2.20 32.69
C PRO A 120 -14.50 1.97 31.87
N ASP A 121 -14.74 1.44 30.66
CA ASP A 121 -13.95 1.27 29.43
C ASP A 121 -13.00 2.44 29.01
N VAL A 122 -12.89 3.48 29.84
CA VAL A 122 -12.15 4.73 29.62
C VAL A 122 -10.65 4.52 29.44
N ASN A 123 -10.04 3.51 30.08
CA ASN A 123 -8.59 3.26 29.97
C ASN A 123 -8.19 2.60 28.63
N LYS A 124 -9.02 1.71 28.08
CA LYS A 124 -8.74 1.07 26.77
C LYS A 124 -8.92 2.05 25.63
N GLU A 125 -10.00 2.81 25.66
CA GLU A 125 -10.29 3.86 24.68
C GLU A 125 -9.20 4.94 24.66
N GLN A 126 -8.74 5.40 25.83
CA GLN A 126 -7.63 6.36 25.94
C GLN A 126 -6.33 5.82 25.34
N LYS A 127 -5.99 4.56 25.60
CA LYS A 127 -4.81 3.90 25.00
C LYS A 127 -4.93 3.81 23.48
N MET A 128 -6.09 3.42 22.98
CA MET A 128 -6.33 3.32 21.54
C MET A 128 -6.17 4.69 20.85
N ARG A 129 -6.75 5.75 21.42
CA ARG A 129 -6.58 7.12 20.91
C ARG A 129 -5.12 7.57 20.92
N MET A 130 -4.38 7.26 21.98
CA MET A 130 -2.97 7.62 22.09
C MET A 130 -2.12 6.93 21.02
N GLU A 131 -2.33 5.62 20.79
CA GLU A 131 -1.63 4.86 19.76
C GLU A 131 -1.96 5.37 18.34
N ILE A 132 -3.24 5.66 18.07
CA ILE A 132 -3.65 6.25 16.79
C ILE A 132 -3.01 7.63 16.58
N ASN A 133 -3.01 8.49 17.60
CA ASN A 133 -2.38 9.82 17.51
C ASN A 133 -0.87 9.72 17.26
N LYS A 134 -0.19 8.77 17.92
CA LYS A 134 1.24 8.49 17.69
C LYS A 134 1.49 7.96 16.28
N ALA A 135 0.65 7.05 15.80
CA ALA A 135 0.71 6.54 14.44
C ALA A 135 0.51 7.67 13.42
N ALA A 136 -0.47 8.56 13.63
CA ALA A 136 -0.76 9.70 12.77
C ALA A 136 0.40 10.69 12.72
N ALA A 137 0.99 11.02 13.88
CA ALA A 137 2.15 11.90 13.96
C ALA A 137 3.37 11.33 13.21
N ARG A 138 3.59 10.01 13.30
CA ARG A 138 4.63 9.33 12.53
C ARG A 138 4.32 9.33 11.03
N ALA A 139 3.11 8.96 10.62
CA ALA A 139 2.72 8.94 9.21
C ALA A 139 2.90 10.32 8.56
N LYS A 140 2.49 11.39 9.26
CA LYS A 140 2.68 12.77 8.81
C LYS A 140 4.16 13.15 8.66
N ARG A 141 5.00 12.74 9.61
CA ARG A 141 6.46 12.96 9.53
C ARG A 141 7.06 12.23 8.33
N ASN A 142 6.68 10.96 8.13
CA ASN A 142 7.17 10.15 7.04
C ASN A 142 6.77 10.75 5.68
N LEU A 143 5.51 11.19 5.53
CA LEU A 143 5.07 11.89 4.32
C LEU A 143 5.89 13.16 4.05
N LYS A 144 6.14 13.97 5.08
CA LYS A 144 6.97 15.19 4.96
C LYS A 144 8.39 14.88 4.49
N LEU A 145 9.01 13.82 5.05
CA LEU A 145 10.34 13.37 4.61
C LEU A 145 10.33 12.93 3.14
N CYS A 146 9.31 12.17 2.71
CA CYS A 146 9.18 11.80 1.30
C CYS A 146 8.98 13.03 0.39
N GLU A 147 8.19 14.03 0.82
CA GLU A 147 8.03 15.29 0.08
C GLU A 147 9.36 16.08 -0.02
N GLU A 148 10.17 16.08 1.03
CA GLU A 148 11.52 16.66 1.02
C GLU A 148 12.44 15.91 0.04
N HIS A 149 12.41 14.58 0.02
CA HIS A 149 13.16 13.78 -0.97
C HIS A 149 12.72 14.07 -2.41
N VAL A 150 11.43 14.28 -2.64
CA VAL A 150 10.90 14.72 -3.94
C VAL A 150 11.46 16.08 -4.34
N ALA A 151 11.33 17.09 -3.46
CA ALA A 151 11.85 18.43 -3.72
C ALA A 151 13.37 18.42 -3.98
N ASN A 152 14.13 17.59 -3.25
CA ASN A 152 15.57 17.44 -3.43
C ASN A 152 15.94 16.72 -4.74
N ALA A 153 15.12 15.80 -5.24
CA ALA A 153 15.31 15.18 -6.55
C ALA A 153 15.02 16.19 -7.68
N GLU A 154 13.94 16.95 -7.57
CA GLU A 154 13.58 18.02 -8.50
C GLU A 154 14.67 19.09 -8.58
N ALA A 155 15.23 19.50 -7.44
CA ALA A 155 16.34 20.45 -7.38
C ALA A 155 17.62 19.95 -8.08
N ARG A 156 17.80 18.62 -8.17
CA ARG A 156 18.89 17.98 -8.91
C ARG A 156 18.55 17.71 -10.38
N GLY A 157 17.36 18.10 -10.84
CA GLY A 157 16.89 17.82 -12.21
C GLY A 157 16.50 16.35 -12.44
N VAL A 158 16.22 15.60 -11.38
CA VAL A 158 15.80 14.18 -11.46
C VAL A 158 14.28 14.10 -11.32
N ALA A 159 13.61 13.53 -12.34
CA ALA A 159 12.14 13.49 -12.40
C ALA A 159 11.48 12.61 -11.33
N PHE A 160 12.22 11.66 -10.74
CA PHE A 160 11.71 10.72 -9.75
C PHE A 160 12.81 10.36 -8.73
N PRO A 161 12.58 10.50 -7.41
CA PRO A 161 13.56 10.11 -6.39
C PRO A 161 13.86 8.61 -6.41
N LYS A 162 15.01 8.20 -5.86
CA LYS A 162 15.29 6.77 -5.72
C LYS A 162 14.22 6.10 -4.86
N LEU A 163 13.85 4.86 -5.20
CA LEU A 163 12.83 4.13 -4.42
C LEU A 163 13.22 3.99 -2.94
N THR A 164 14.51 3.82 -2.65
CA THR A 164 15.06 3.75 -1.30
C THR A 164 14.94 5.06 -0.50
N GLU A 165 14.78 6.21 -1.16
CA GLU A 165 14.54 7.51 -0.50
C GLU A 165 13.05 7.69 -0.13
N LEU A 166 12.16 6.88 -0.71
CA LEU A 166 10.70 7.03 -0.54
C LEU A 166 10.10 6.04 0.47
N LEU A 167 10.80 4.95 0.79
CA LEU A 167 10.44 4.06 1.91
C LEU A 167 11.21 4.51 3.15
N VAL A 168 10.53 5.22 4.06
CA VAL A 168 11.18 5.91 5.19
C VAL A 168 10.78 5.37 6.55
N ASP A 169 9.75 4.50 6.64
CA ASP A 169 9.48 3.82 7.90
C ASP A 169 10.61 2.85 8.24
N GLU A 170 11.30 3.13 9.35
CA GLU A 170 12.51 2.42 9.77
C GLU A 170 12.30 0.91 9.90
N SER A 171 11.14 0.49 10.40
CA SER A 171 10.84 -0.94 10.58
C SER A 171 10.70 -1.68 9.26
N TRP A 172 10.16 -1.03 8.23
CA TRP A 172 10.11 -1.59 6.89
C TRP A 172 11.45 -1.55 6.18
N VAL A 173 12.21 -0.47 6.34
CA VAL A 173 13.58 -0.34 5.79
C VAL A 173 14.47 -1.45 6.34
N GLU A 174 14.39 -1.74 7.64
CA GLU A 174 15.14 -2.83 8.25
C GLU A 174 14.75 -4.20 7.68
N ILE A 175 13.44 -4.45 7.59
CA ILE A 175 12.92 -5.76 7.16
C ILE A 175 13.17 -6.04 5.68
N LEU A 176 13.13 -5.01 4.83
CA LEU A 176 13.29 -5.10 3.38
C LEU A 176 14.68 -4.66 2.89
N ARG A 177 15.65 -4.46 3.79
CA ARG A 177 16.99 -3.96 3.45
C ARG A 177 17.65 -4.75 2.32
N GLU A 178 17.71 -6.07 2.45
CA GLU A 178 18.30 -6.95 1.45
C GLU A 178 17.49 -6.96 0.14
N GLU A 179 16.16 -6.84 0.25
CA GLU A 179 15.28 -6.81 -0.92
C GLU A 179 15.52 -5.56 -1.77
N LEU A 180 15.67 -4.40 -1.11
CA LEU A 180 15.94 -3.10 -1.74
C LEU A 180 17.28 -3.03 -2.47
N GLN A 181 18.21 -3.94 -2.18
CA GLN A 181 19.54 -4.01 -2.80
C GLN A 181 19.60 -4.97 -4.00
N LYS A 182 18.50 -5.66 -4.32
CA LYS A 182 18.48 -6.61 -5.43
C LYS A 182 18.44 -5.89 -6.78
N GLN A 183 19.13 -6.45 -7.77
CA GLN A 183 19.20 -5.91 -9.13
C GLN A 183 17.85 -5.57 -9.77
N TYR A 184 16.79 -6.32 -9.47
CA TYR A 184 15.48 -6.03 -10.04
C TYR A 184 14.87 -4.71 -9.52
N ILE A 185 15.28 -4.24 -8.33
CA ILE A 185 14.86 -2.93 -7.79
C ILE A 185 15.51 -1.80 -8.58
N ASP A 186 16.78 -1.94 -8.98
CA ASP A 186 17.45 -0.97 -9.84
C ASP A 186 16.81 -0.92 -11.23
N ASN A 187 16.46 -2.09 -11.79
CA ASN A 187 15.74 -2.18 -13.06
C ASN A 187 14.34 -1.56 -12.96
N LEU A 188 13.62 -1.82 -11.86
CA LEU A 188 12.31 -1.23 -11.58
C LEU A 188 12.41 0.28 -11.43
N TYR A 189 13.40 0.78 -10.70
CA TYR A 189 13.63 2.22 -10.53
C TYR A 189 13.94 2.89 -11.87
N THR A 190 14.82 2.30 -12.68
CA THR A 190 15.14 2.81 -14.03
C THR A 190 13.88 2.92 -14.87
N PHE A 191 13.04 1.88 -14.89
CA PHE A 191 11.76 1.90 -15.57
C PHE A 191 10.83 3.02 -15.06
N VAL A 192 10.67 3.18 -13.74
CA VAL A 192 9.80 4.21 -13.16
C VAL A 192 10.33 5.62 -13.46
N LEU A 193 11.65 5.81 -13.44
CA LEU A 193 12.29 7.08 -13.76
C LEU A 193 12.09 7.47 -15.24
N GLU A 194 12.23 6.51 -16.15
CA GLU A 194 11.95 6.70 -17.58
C GLU A 194 10.48 7.08 -17.82
N GLU A 195 9.56 6.36 -17.18
CA GLU A 195 8.13 6.66 -17.24
C GLU A 195 7.83 8.07 -16.69
N ALA A 196 8.48 8.48 -15.60
CA ALA A 196 8.25 9.75 -14.94
C ALA A 196 8.80 10.92 -15.75
N SER A 197 9.86 10.66 -16.53
CA SER A 197 10.44 11.60 -17.49
C SER A 197 9.67 11.62 -18.83
N GLY A 198 8.67 10.75 -18.97
CA GLY A 198 7.88 10.58 -20.18
C GLY A 198 6.75 11.58 -20.35
N LYS A 199 5.86 11.30 -21.30
CA LYS A 199 4.74 12.18 -21.67
C LYS A 199 3.55 12.13 -20.71
N PHE A 200 3.38 11.01 -20.01
CA PHE A 200 2.19 10.75 -19.21
C PHE A 200 2.53 10.86 -17.72
N PRO A 201 1.67 11.51 -16.91
CA PRO A 201 1.81 11.48 -15.46
C PRO A 201 1.81 10.04 -14.92
N ILE A 202 2.57 9.81 -13.86
CA ILE A 202 2.51 8.59 -13.04
C ILE A 202 1.76 8.89 -11.76
N TYR A 203 0.95 7.95 -11.32
CA TYR A 203 0.30 7.97 -10.01
C TYR A 203 0.70 6.77 -9.14
N PRO A 204 0.65 6.92 -7.80
CA PRO A 204 0.41 8.17 -7.07
C PRO A 204 1.59 9.15 -7.22
N PRO A 205 1.49 10.40 -6.73
CA PRO A 205 2.66 11.28 -6.61
C PRO A 205 3.82 10.56 -5.91
N PRO A 206 5.09 10.83 -6.26
CA PRO A 206 6.23 10.02 -5.81
C PRO A 206 6.30 9.86 -4.28
N ALA A 207 6.04 10.95 -3.53
CA ALA A 207 6.03 10.95 -2.06
C ALA A 207 5.02 9.96 -1.43
N LYS A 208 4.04 9.49 -2.21
CA LYS A 208 2.99 8.57 -1.76
C LYS A 208 3.16 7.15 -2.29
N VAL A 209 4.21 6.83 -3.05
CA VAL A 209 4.38 5.47 -3.62
C VAL A 209 4.45 4.39 -2.54
N PHE A 210 5.16 4.66 -1.44
CA PHE A 210 5.23 3.75 -0.28
C PHE A 210 4.30 4.14 0.87
N ASN A 211 3.23 4.91 0.61
CA ASN A 211 2.37 5.43 1.67
C ASN A 211 1.78 4.33 2.58
N ALA A 212 1.42 3.17 2.03
CA ALA A 212 0.97 2.02 2.81
C ALA A 212 1.99 1.59 3.87
N PHE A 213 3.27 1.51 3.51
CA PHE A 213 4.36 1.13 4.42
C PHE A 213 4.68 2.26 5.41
N ASN A 214 4.73 3.49 4.91
CA ASN A 214 5.08 4.68 5.70
C ASN A 214 4.00 5.06 6.73
N THR A 215 2.75 4.63 6.51
CA THR A 215 1.63 4.85 7.45
C THR A 215 1.43 3.68 8.41
N CYS A 216 1.65 2.45 7.94
CA CYS A 216 1.48 1.22 8.71
C CYS A 216 2.82 0.48 8.89
N PRO A 217 3.58 0.76 9.96
CA PRO A 217 4.85 0.08 10.21
C PRO A 217 4.70 -1.43 10.35
N PHE A 218 5.81 -2.12 10.06
CA PHE A 218 5.89 -3.57 10.04
C PHE A 218 5.36 -4.20 11.34
N ASN A 219 5.77 -3.67 12.48
CA ASN A 219 5.44 -4.22 13.79
C ASN A 219 3.99 -3.93 14.24
N SER A 220 3.28 -3.02 13.55
CA SER A 220 1.88 -2.71 13.81
C SER A 220 0.91 -3.39 12.85
N VAL A 221 1.40 -4.13 11.84
CA VAL A 221 0.52 -4.83 10.89
C VAL A 221 -0.32 -5.87 11.63
N LYS A 222 -1.64 -5.69 11.56
CA LYS A 222 -2.68 -6.61 12.06
C LYS A 222 -3.49 -7.24 10.91
N VAL A 223 -3.77 -6.43 9.89
CA VAL A 223 -4.59 -6.81 8.74
C VAL A 223 -3.87 -6.41 7.46
N VAL A 224 -3.96 -7.23 6.42
CA VAL A 224 -3.46 -6.91 5.08
C VAL A 224 -4.62 -6.98 4.09
N ILE A 225 -4.86 -5.90 3.35
CA ILE A 225 -5.86 -5.83 2.29
C ILE A 225 -5.16 -5.57 0.96
N LEU A 226 -5.25 -6.54 0.05
CA LEU A 226 -4.55 -6.46 -1.24
C LEU A 226 -5.42 -5.82 -2.32
N GLY A 227 -4.89 -4.78 -2.94
CA GLY A 227 -5.36 -4.24 -4.22
C GLY A 227 -4.46 -4.65 -5.38
N GLN A 228 -4.86 -4.31 -6.60
CA GLN A 228 -4.12 -4.67 -7.82
C GLN A 228 -3.07 -3.62 -8.16
N ASP A 229 -3.51 -2.50 -8.73
CA ASP A 229 -2.72 -1.31 -9.06
C ASP A 229 -3.41 -0.03 -8.53
N PRO A 230 -2.71 1.11 -8.47
CA PRO A 230 -3.31 2.36 -8.02
C PRO A 230 -4.42 2.83 -8.97
N TYR A 231 -5.31 3.70 -8.48
CA TYR A 231 -6.23 4.41 -9.37
C TYR A 231 -5.44 5.25 -10.39
N HIS A 232 -5.83 5.15 -11.66
CA HIS A 232 -5.13 5.78 -12.78
C HIS A 232 -5.71 7.14 -13.18
N GLY A 233 -6.62 7.73 -12.39
CA GLY A 233 -7.17 9.05 -12.66
C GLY A 233 -6.46 10.15 -11.85
N PRO A 234 -6.45 11.40 -12.37
CA PRO A 234 -5.82 12.53 -11.70
C PRO A 234 -6.29 12.71 -10.24
N GLY A 235 -5.34 12.79 -9.31
CA GLY A 235 -5.60 13.03 -7.89
C GLY A 235 -6.27 11.87 -7.14
N GLN A 236 -6.53 10.73 -7.79
CA GLN A 236 -7.24 9.61 -7.15
C GLN A 236 -6.33 8.75 -6.29
N ALA A 237 -5.18 8.32 -6.81
CA ALA A 237 -4.30 7.44 -6.06
C ALA A 237 -3.54 8.19 -4.97
N MET A 238 -3.58 7.63 -3.76
CA MET A 238 -2.88 8.15 -2.58
C MET A 238 -1.93 7.13 -1.94
N GLY A 239 -1.56 6.07 -2.67
CA GLY A 239 -0.62 5.06 -2.19
C GLY A 239 -1.18 4.06 -1.18
N LEU A 240 -2.51 3.99 -1.04
CA LEU A 240 -3.23 3.02 -0.23
C LEU A 240 -4.23 2.30 -1.16
N SER A 241 -4.31 0.97 -1.11
CA SER A 241 -5.27 0.20 -1.89
C SER A 241 -6.71 0.64 -1.57
N PHE A 242 -7.55 0.73 -2.60
CA PHE A 242 -8.96 1.19 -2.56
C PHE A 242 -9.22 2.64 -2.10
N SER A 243 -8.27 3.29 -1.42
CA SER A 243 -8.44 4.64 -0.86
C SER A 243 -8.30 5.74 -1.91
N VAL A 244 -9.09 6.80 -1.74
CA VAL A 244 -8.93 8.08 -2.48
C VAL A 244 -8.93 9.26 -1.52
N PRO A 245 -8.25 10.38 -1.84
CA PRO A 245 -8.30 11.59 -1.02
C PRO A 245 -9.73 12.11 -0.80
N GLU A 246 -9.94 12.85 0.29
CA GLU A 246 -11.19 13.57 0.50
C GLU A 246 -11.49 14.55 -0.63
N GLY A 247 -12.78 14.72 -0.94
CA GLY A 247 -13.24 15.53 -2.09
C GLY A 247 -13.17 14.80 -3.44
N ILE A 248 -12.46 13.67 -3.55
CA ILE A 248 -12.49 12.81 -4.73
C ILE A 248 -13.72 11.89 -4.67
N ARG A 249 -14.39 11.72 -5.82
CA ARG A 249 -15.53 10.80 -5.94
C ARG A 249 -15.14 9.40 -5.49
N VAL A 250 -15.91 8.85 -4.55
CA VAL A 250 -15.75 7.48 -4.06
C VAL A 250 -15.87 6.48 -5.22
N PRO A 251 -14.83 5.66 -5.49
CA PRO A 251 -14.85 4.70 -6.58
C PRO A 251 -15.88 3.57 -6.39
N PRO A 252 -16.41 2.96 -7.47
CA PRO A 252 -17.46 1.94 -7.37
C PRO A 252 -17.13 0.74 -6.47
N SER A 253 -15.89 0.24 -6.52
CA SER A 253 -15.47 -0.86 -5.65
C SER A 253 -15.48 -0.45 -4.17
N LEU A 254 -15.06 0.78 -3.85
CA LEU A 254 -15.08 1.29 -2.49
C LEU A 254 -16.51 1.53 -1.98
N VAL A 255 -17.42 1.97 -2.84
CA VAL A 255 -18.86 2.05 -2.51
C VAL A 255 -19.39 0.68 -2.08
N ASN A 256 -18.99 -0.40 -2.75
CA ASN A 256 -19.41 -1.75 -2.38
C ASN A 256 -18.75 -2.24 -1.09
N ILE A 257 -17.48 -1.88 -0.84
CA ILE A 257 -16.85 -2.09 0.47
C ILE A 257 -17.67 -1.41 1.58
N TYR A 258 -18.08 -0.15 1.41
CA TYR A 258 -18.91 0.54 2.41
C TYR A 258 -20.29 -0.08 2.62
N LYS A 259 -20.93 -0.60 1.56
CA LYS A 259 -22.18 -1.35 1.69
C LYS A 259 -22.00 -2.62 2.53
N GLU A 260 -20.90 -3.35 2.31
CA GLU A 260 -20.60 -4.54 3.09
C GLU A 260 -20.30 -4.20 4.55
N ILE A 261 -19.47 -3.18 4.83
CA ILE A 261 -19.18 -2.74 6.20
C ILE A 261 -20.46 -2.33 6.93
N LYS A 262 -21.34 -1.57 6.27
CA LYS A 262 -22.64 -1.20 6.85
C LYS A 262 -23.48 -2.43 7.19
N SER A 263 -23.52 -3.43 6.30
CA SER A 263 -24.30 -4.65 6.53
C SER A 263 -23.68 -5.57 7.57
N ASP A 264 -22.36 -5.60 7.69
CA ASP A 264 -21.62 -6.55 8.52
C ASP A 264 -21.45 -6.04 9.97
N VAL A 265 -20.95 -4.81 10.12
CA VAL A 265 -20.57 -4.21 11.41
C VAL A 265 -21.35 -2.94 11.74
N GLY A 266 -22.36 -2.59 10.94
CA GLY A 266 -23.29 -1.50 11.25
C GLY A 266 -22.75 -0.08 11.06
N CYS A 267 -21.56 0.10 10.47
CA CYS A 267 -21.01 1.44 10.27
C CYS A 267 -21.86 2.29 9.32
N SER A 268 -21.85 3.59 9.55
CA SER A 268 -22.42 4.55 8.62
C SER A 268 -21.54 4.70 7.37
N ILE A 269 -22.16 4.92 6.20
CA ILE A 269 -21.44 5.10 4.94
C ILE A 269 -20.85 6.53 4.91
N PRO A 270 -19.51 6.69 4.85
CA PRO A 270 -18.89 8.01 4.82
C PRO A 270 -19.11 8.70 3.46
N LYS A 271 -18.94 10.02 3.44
CA LYS A 271 -19.05 10.85 2.22
C LYS A 271 -17.73 11.02 1.46
N HIS A 272 -16.64 10.47 1.98
CA HIS A 272 -15.31 10.47 1.37
C HIS A 272 -14.80 9.05 1.16
N GLY A 273 -13.69 8.91 0.42
CA GLY A 273 -13.04 7.62 0.17
C GLY A 273 -11.70 7.43 0.87
N ASN A 274 -11.32 8.31 1.80
CA ASN A 274 -10.05 8.23 2.51
C ASN A 274 -10.10 7.13 3.59
N LEU A 275 -9.21 6.14 3.48
CA LEU A 275 -9.07 4.98 4.37
C LEU A 275 -7.86 5.09 5.32
N GLU A 276 -7.20 6.24 5.40
CA GLU A 276 -6.00 6.45 6.23
C GLU A 276 -6.23 6.07 7.70
N LYS A 277 -7.43 6.32 8.25
CA LYS A 277 -7.80 5.90 9.61
C LYS A 277 -7.62 4.39 9.82
N TRP A 278 -7.87 3.54 8.82
CA TRP A 278 -7.62 2.11 8.94
C TRP A 278 -6.13 1.80 8.91
N ALA A 279 -5.37 2.48 8.04
CA ALA A 279 -3.91 2.30 7.96
C ALA A 279 -3.21 2.62 9.29
N LEU A 280 -3.64 3.68 9.96
CA LEU A 280 -3.15 4.06 11.29
C LEU A 280 -3.44 3.04 12.39
N GLN A 281 -4.45 2.18 12.21
CA GLN A 281 -4.83 1.12 13.15
C GLN A 281 -4.14 -0.23 12.89
N GLY A 282 -3.26 -0.30 11.88
CA GLY A 282 -2.54 -1.52 11.52
C GLY A 282 -3.11 -2.27 10.33
N VAL A 283 -3.95 -1.64 9.51
CA VAL A 283 -4.44 -2.20 8.24
C VAL A 283 -3.50 -1.81 7.10
N LEU A 284 -2.67 -2.74 6.65
CA LEU A 284 -1.79 -2.53 5.50
C LEU A 284 -2.60 -2.60 4.19
N LEU A 285 -2.94 -1.42 3.65
CA LEU A 285 -3.67 -1.24 2.39
C LEU A 285 -2.70 -1.29 1.19
N LEU A 286 -2.27 -2.50 0.80
CA LEU A 286 -1.19 -2.70 -0.16
C LEU A 286 -1.71 -3.04 -1.56
N ASN A 287 -1.36 -2.26 -2.57
CA ASN A 287 -1.49 -2.70 -3.97
C ASN A 287 -0.33 -3.63 -4.34
N THR A 288 -0.55 -4.59 -5.23
CA THR A 288 0.52 -5.47 -5.76
C THR A 288 1.46 -4.74 -6.72
N VAL A 289 0.97 -3.70 -7.39
CA VAL A 289 1.73 -2.76 -8.22
C VAL A 289 1.60 -1.38 -7.58
N LEU A 290 2.70 -0.64 -7.42
CA LEU A 290 2.69 0.61 -6.62
C LEU A 290 2.63 1.90 -7.44
N THR A 291 2.84 1.81 -8.76
CA THR A 291 2.67 2.96 -9.68
C THR A 291 1.84 2.58 -10.89
N VAL A 292 1.21 3.56 -11.52
CA VAL A 292 0.43 3.40 -12.75
C VAL A 292 0.52 4.66 -13.59
N ARG A 293 0.36 4.53 -14.90
CA ARG A 293 0.33 5.64 -15.83
C ARG A 293 -1.09 6.22 -15.92
N ASP A 294 -1.19 7.52 -16.08
CA ASP A 294 -2.45 8.25 -16.26
C ASP A 294 -3.35 7.59 -17.32
N HIS A 295 -4.59 7.32 -16.92
CA HIS A 295 -5.65 6.66 -17.70
C HIS A 295 -5.31 5.28 -18.30
N GLN A 296 -4.26 4.60 -17.82
CA GLN A 296 -3.81 3.30 -18.35
C GLN A 296 -3.65 2.27 -17.23
N ALA A 297 -4.76 1.64 -16.85
CA ALA A 297 -4.76 0.54 -15.88
C ALA A 297 -3.74 -0.55 -16.25
N ASN A 298 -3.05 -1.10 -15.25
CA ASN A 298 -2.02 -2.13 -15.39
C ASN A 298 -0.80 -1.76 -16.24
N SER A 299 -0.57 -0.48 -16.56
CA SER A 299 0.56 -0.06 -17.41
C SER A 299 1.93 -0.46 -16.85
N HIS A 300 2.06 -0.56 -15.52
CA HIS A 300 3.30 -0.92 -14.82
C HIS A 300 3.27 -2.34 -14.24
N ALA A 301 2.29 -3.17 -14.62
CA ALA A 301 2.27 -4.57 -14.24
C ALA A 301 3.46 -5.31 -14.85
N LYS A 302 4.01 -6.29 -14.13
CA LYS A 302 5.15 -7.13 -14.49
C LYS A 302 6.46 -6.36 -14.70
N LYS A 303 6.58 -5.18 -14.09
CA LYS A 303 7.79 -4.34 -14.17
C LYS A 303 8.72 -4.47 -12.97
N GLY A 304 8.33 -5.25 -11.96
CA GLY A 304 9.13 -5.55 -10.77
C GLY A 304 8.41 -5.24 -9.45
N TRP A 305 7.34 -4.45 -9.48
CA TRP A 305 6.57 -4.14 -8.27
C TRP A 305 6.00 -5.39 -7.59
N GLU A 306 5.52 -6.35 -8.35
CA GLU A 306 4.98 -7.59 -7.80
C GLU A 306 6.03 -8.40 -7.06
N MET A 307 7.30 -8.35 -7.49
CA MET A 307 8.40 -9.02 -6.79
C MET A 307 8.65 -8.38 -5.43
N PHE A 308 8.66 -7.04 -5.39
CA PHE A 308 8.84 -6.26 -4.17
C PHE A 308 7.69 -6.46 -3.18
N THR A 309 6.44 -6.35 -3.65
CA THR A 309 5.27 -6.52 -2.78
C THR A 309 5.09 -7.97 -2.35
N ASP A 310 5.46 -8.95 -3.18
CA ASP A 310 5.54 -10.36 -2.78
C ASP A 310 6.58 -10.57 -1.66
N ALA A 311 7.71 -9.85 -1.70
CA ALA A 311 8.73 -9.92 -0.65
C ALA A 311 8.22 -9.34 0.68
N ALA A 312 7.48 -8.23 0.63
CA ALA A 312 6.81 -7.68 1.81
C ALA A 312 5.79 -8.66 2.41
N ILE A 313 4.96 -9.32 1.58
CA ILE A 313 4.00 -10.34 2.05
C ILE A 313 4.74 -11.52 2.69
N ARG A 314 5.81 -12.03 2.07
CA ARG A 314 6.64 -13.10 2.65
C ARG A 314 7.26 -12.67 3.98
N ALA A 315 7.78 -11.45 4.08
CA ALA A 315 8.37 -10.94 5.30
C ALA A 315 7.34 -10.89 6.45
N ILE A 316 6.12 -10.40 6.18
CA ILE A 316 5.01 -10.48 7.15
C ILE A 316 4.76 -11.94 7.53
N SER A 317 4.63 -12.82 6.54
CA SER A 317 4.33 -14.23 6.78
C SER A 317 5.38 -14.97 7.62
N GLN A 318 6.64 -14.52 7.58
CA GLN A 318 7.75 -15.17 8.27
C GLN A 318 7.99 -14.57 9.66
N LYS A 319 7.83 -13.25 9.79
CA LYS A 319 8.27 -12.50 10.99
C LYS A 319 7.13 -11.96 11.84
N ARG A 320 5.87 -12.10 11.41
CA ARG A 320 4.67 -11.76 12.18
C ARG A 320 3.84 -13.01 12.44
N LYS A 321 2.87 -12.92 13.34
CA LYS A 321 1.91 -13.99 13.65
C LYS A 321 0.52 -13.39 13.85
N GLY A 322 -0.51 -14.18 13.58
CA GLY A 322 -1.92 -13.78 13.78
C GLY A 322 -2.41 -12.68 12.84
N VAL A 323 -1.65 -12.32 11.80
CA VAL A 323 -2.09 -11.33 10.81
C VAL A 323 -3.25 -11.88 9.98
N VAL A 324 -4.29 -11.07 9.77
CA VAL A 324 -5.46 -11.40 8.95
C VAL A 324 -5.27 -10.86 7.52
N PHE A 325 -5.30 -11.73 6.52
CA PHE A 325 -5.19 -11.37 5.11
C PHE A 325 -6.56 -11.40 4.44
N LEU A 326 -7.01 -10.25 3.94
CA LEU A 326 -8.24 -10.13 3.14
C LEU A 326 -7.89 -10.17 1.66
N LEU A 327 -8.20 -11.31 1.04
CA LEU A 327 -7.84 -11.60 -0.36
C LEU A 327 -9.08 -11.56 -1.24
N TRP A 328 -9.35 -10.39 -1.81
CA TRP A 328 -10.54 -10.15 -2.64
C TRP A 328 -10.23 -10.25 -4.14
N GLY A 329 -10.84 -11.24 -4.79
CA GLY A 329 -10.63 -11.52 -6.21
C GLY A 329 -9.40 -12.41 -6.47
N LYS A 330 -9.37 -12.99 -7.68
CA LYS A 330 -8.36 -13.99 -8.08
C LYS A 330 -6.91 -13.49 -7.92
N PRO A 331 -6.52 -12.28 -8.35
CA PRO A 331 -5.13 -11.82 -8.22
C PRO A 331 -4.66 -11.75 -6.76
N ALA A 332 -5.52 -11.30 -5.85
CA ALA A 332 -5.20 -11.29 -4.42
C ALA A 332 -5.14 -12.70 -3.84
N GLN A 333 -6.06 -13.58 -4.23
CA GLN A 333 -6.10 -14.98 -3.76
C GLN A 333 -4.88 -15.78 -4.19
N GLU A 334 -4.29 -15.51 -5.37
CA GLU A 334 -3.04 -16.14 -5.83
C GLU A 334 -1.86 -15.87 -4.88
N LYS A 335 -1.91 -14.80 -4.08
CA LYS A 335 -0.90 -14.49 -3.07
C LYS A 335 -0.96 -15.40 -1.84
N THR A 336 -1.98 -16.27 -1.72
CA THR A 336 -2.05 -17.32 -0.68
C THR A 336 -0.75 -18.13 -0.61
N ARG A 337 -0.11 -18.41 -1.77
CA ARG A 337 1.15 -19.17 -1.83
C ARG A 337 2.32 -18.54 -1.07
N LEU A 338 2.21 -17.27 -0.69
CA LEU A 338 3.23 -16.51 0.02
C LEU A 338 2.98 -16.46 1.53
N ILE A 339 1.83 -16.98 1.98
CA ILE A 339 1.32 -16.83 3.35
C ILE A 339 1.28 -18.20 4.01
N ASN A 340 1.94 -18.33 5.15
CA ASN A 340 1.84 -19.49 6.00
C ASN A 340 0.49 -19.48 6.76
N ALA A 341 -0.48 -20.23 6.25
CA ALA A 341 -1.82 -20.32 6.81
C ALA A 341 -1.89 -20.96 8.21
N THR A 342 -0.80 -21.57 8.72
CA THR A 342 -0.77 -22.05 10.12
C THR A 342 -0.50 -20.91 11.10
N ASN A 343 0.17 -19.85 10.66
CA ASN A 343 0.54 -18.69 11.49
C ASN A 343 -0.39 -17.49 11.29
N HIS A 344 -1.23 -17.51 10.25
CA HIS A 344 -2.02 -16.38 9.78
C HIS A 344 -3.42 -16.80 9.39
N HIS A 345 -4.33 -15.83 9.36
CA HIS A 345 -5.71 -16.06 8.93
C HIS A 345 -5.90 -15.53 7.51
N ILE A 346 -6.58 -16.28 6.65
CA ILE A 346 -6.81 -15.90 5.26
C ILE A 346 -8.32 -15.91 5.00
N LEU A 347 -8.90 -14.74 4.75
CA LEU A 347 -10.30 -14.59 4.37
C LEU A 347 -10.40 -14.26 2.89
N LYS A 348 -11.09 -15.11 2.12
CA LYS A 348 -11.18 -15.02 0.66
C LYS A 348 -12.61 -14.73 0.23
N SER A 349 -12.76 -13.78 -0.70
CA SER A 349 -14.01 -13.55 -1.39
C SER A 349 -13.75 -13.10 -2.83
N VAL A 350 -14.81 -13.01 -3.64
CA VAL A 350 -14.77 -12.35 -4.94
C VAL A 350 -14.45 -10.86 -4.78
N HIS A 351 -14.04 -10.20 -5.86
CA HIS A 351 -13.66 -8.79 -5.80
C HIS A 351 -14.88 -7.88 -5.56
N PRO A 352 -14.75 -6.75 -4.83
CA PRO A 352 -15.84 -5.80 -4.57
C PRO A 352 -16.33 -5.00 -5.80
N SER A 353 -15.77 -5.21 -6.99
CA SER A 353 -16.23 -4.50 -8.19
C SER A 353 -17.66 -4.87 -8.56
N GLY A 354 -18.37 -3.98 -9.26
CA GLY A 354 -19.75 -4.23 -9.70
C GLY A 354 -19.93 -5.51 -10.53
N LEU A 355 -18.88 -5.99 -11.20
CA LEU A 355 -18.88 -7.24 -11.98
C LEU A 355 -18.94 -8.51 -11.11
N SER A 356 -18.58 -8.44 -9.83
CA SER A 356 -18.47 -9.62 -8.97
C SER A 356 -19.07 -9.48 -7.58
N ALA A 357 -19.37 -8.27 -7.10
CA ALA A 357 -19.75 -8.07 -5.70
C ALA A 357 -20.96 -8.93 -5.26
N HIS A 358 -21.99 -9.02 -6.12
CA HIS A 358 -23.18 -9.86 -5.87
C HIS A 358 -22.93 -11.37 -5.91
N ARG A 359 -21.77 -11.82 -6.37
CA ARG A 359 -21.41 -13.26 -6.46
C ARG A 359 -20.73 -13.78 -5.19
N GLY A 360 -20.63 -12.98 -4.13
CA GLY A 360 -20.12 -13.44 -2.83
C GLY A 360 -19.32 -12.42 -2.03
N PHE A 361 -19.10 -11.19 -2.52
CA PHE A 361 -18.48 -10.14 -1.71
C PHE A 361 -19.49 -9.61 -0.69
N PHE A 362 -20.72 -9.34 -1.13
CA PHE A 362 -21.80 -9.00 -0.23
C PHE A 362 -22.18 -10.20 0.63
N GLY A 363 -22.21 -10.02 1.94
CA GLY A 363 -22.43 -11.06 2.94
C GLY A 363 -21.20 -11.91 3.24
N CYS A 364 -20.00 -11.52 2.78
CA CYS A 364 -18.77 -12.23 3.14
C CYS A 364 -18.40 -12.05 4.62
N ARG A 365 -18.84 -10.96 5.24
CA ARG A 365 -18.64 -10.64 6.66
C ARG A 365 -17.18 -10.62 7.11
N HIS A 366 -16.29 -10.19 6.21
CA HIS A 366 -14.86 -10.18 6.49
C HIS A 366 -14.47 -9.19 7.59
N PHE A 367 -15.24 -8.12 7.84
CA PHE A 367 -14.89 -7.08 8.81
C PHE A 367 -15.17 -7.57 10.24
N SER A 368 -16.33 -8.18 10.49
CA SER A 368 -16.65 -8.79 11.78
C SER A 368 -15.73 -9.98 12.07
N GLN A 369 -15.54 -10.88 11.08
CA GLN A 369 -14.62 -12.02 11.23
C GLN A 369 -13.19 -11.58 11.53
N THR A 370 -12.72 -10.49 10.91
CA THR A 370 -11.39 -9.94 11.21
C THR A 370 -11.30 -9.50 12.67
N ASN A 371 -12.29 -8.76 13.16
CA ASN A 371 -12.29 -8.31 14.56
C ASN A 371 -12.37 -9.49 15.54
N GLU A 372 -13.21 -10.50 15.27
CA GLU A 372 -13.28 -11.71 16.08
C GLU A 372 -11.93 -12.46 16.15
N LEU A 373 -11.20 -12.53 15.04
CA LEU A 373 -9.87 -13.16 14.99
C LEU A 373 -8.84 -12.36 15.78
N LEU A 374 -8.86 -11.02 15.68
CA LEU A 374 -7.98 -10.14 16.44
C LEU A 374 -8.25 -10.26 17.94
N GLU A 375 -9.52 -10.24 18.34
CA GLU A 375 -9.93 -10.38 19.75
C GLU A 375 -9.53 -11.73 20.33
N LYS A 376 -9.73 -12.83 19.59
CA LYS A 376 -9.26 -14.18 19.99
C LYS A 376 -7.74 -14.24 20.18
N ALA A 377 -6.99 -13.42 19.44
CA ALA A 377 -5.54 -13.29 19.57
C ALA A 377 -5.11 -12.27 20.63
N GLY A 378 -6.03 -11.71 21.41
CA GLY A 378 -5.76 -10.69 22.43
C GLY A 378 -5.36 -9.32 21.86
N GLN A 379 -5.61 -9.07 20.57
CA GLN A 379 -5.33 -7.80 19.92
C GLN A 379 -6.57 -6.89 19.95
N LEU A 380 -6.34 -5.58 19.95
CA LEU A 380 -7.44 -4.62 19.79
C LEU A 380 -8.06 -4.74 18.39
N PRO A 381 -9.40 -4.82 18.29
CA PRO A 381 -10.10 -4.85 17.01
C PRO A 381 -9.86 -3.57 16.21
N ILE A 382 -10.22 -3.59 14.93
CA ILE A 382 -10.20 -2.40 14.08
C ILE A 382 -11.53 -1.66 14.23
N ASP A 383 -11.48 -0.37 14.51
CA ASP A 383 -12.60 0.54 14.31
C ASP A 383 -12.74 0.85 12.81
N TRP A 384 -13.67 0.15 12.17
CA TRP A 384 -13.96 0.26 10.74
C TRP A 384 -14.76 1.52 10.38
N GLN A 385 -15.34 2.24 11.34
CA GLN A 385 -16.04 3.50 11.07
C GLN A 385 -15.02 4.55 10.58
N LEU A 386 -15.36 5.27 9.51
CA LEU A 386 -14.54 6.36 8.97
C LEU A 386 -15.12 7.72 9.32
#